data_AF-A0A2V7LMS0-F1
#
_entry.id   AF-A0A2V7LMS0-F1
#
_cell.length_a   1.000
_cell.length_b   1.000
_cell.length_c   1.000
_cell.angle_alpha   90.00
_cell.angle_beta   90.00
_cell.angle_gamma   90.00
#
_symmetry.space_group_name_H-M   'P 1'
#
loop_
_entity.id
_entity.type
_entity.pdbx_description
1 polymer ?
#
loop_
_entity_poly.entity_id
_entity_poly.type
_entity_poly.pdbx_seq_one_letter_code
_entity_poly.pdbx_strand_id
1 'polypeptide(L)'
;MAGKRERIAAERERAVAERERVAARVDAGLLARYERIRRGKAPLALYPLHGDACGHCFTAVPTQRRALILRGASIEGCEACGVLLYAAE
;
A
#
# COMPACT_ATOMS: atom_id res chain seq x y z
N MET A 1 -4.37 -23.77 -26.49
CA MET A 1 -4.22 -23.82 -25.01
C MET A 1 -2.80 -23.49 -24.52
N ALA A 2 -1.73 -24.01 -25.16
CA ALA A 2 -0.34 -23.73 -24.78
C ALA A 2 0.05 -22.24 -24.84
N GLY A 3 -0.24 -21.53 -25.94
CA GLY A 3 0.17 -20.13 -26.12
C GLY A 3 -0.46 -19.13 -25.13
N LYS A 4 -1.69 -19.38 -24.62
CA LYS A 4 -2.30 -18.50 -23.60
C LYS A 4 -1.60 -18.63 -22.25
N ARG A 5 -1.18 -19.85 -21.87
CA ARG A 5 -0.45 -20.10 -20.62
C ARG A 5 0.94 -19.46 -20.66
N GLU A 6 1.65 -19.62 -21.78
CA GLU A 6 2.97 -19.02 -21.99
C GLU A 6 2.94 -17.49 -21.94
N ARG A 7 1.94 -16.87 -22.57
CA ARG A 7 1.73 -15.42 -22.46
C ARG A 7 1.51 -14.96 -21.02
N ILE A 8 0.64 -15.63 -20.27
CA ILE A 8 0.37 -15.27 -18.86
C ILE A 8 1.62 -15.46 -18.00
N ALA A 9 2.42 -16.51 -18.26
CA ALA A 9 3.67 -16.73 -17.55
C ALA A 9 4.68 -15.61 -17.82
N ALA A 10 4.87 -15.22 -19.09
CA ALA A 10 5.75 -14.12 -19.47
C ALA A 10 5.27 -12.76 -18.92
N GLU A 11 3.96 -12.50 -18.89
CA GLU A 11 3.38 -11.30 -18.26
C GLU A 11 3.66 -11.28 -16.75
N ARG A 12 3.50 -12.41 -16.07
CA ARG A 12 3.82 -12.53 -14.64
C ARG A 12 5.30 -12.27 -14.36
N GLU A 13 6.20 -12.84 -15.15
CA GLU A 13 7.65 -12.67 -14.97
C GLU A 13 8.07 -11.21 -15.12
N ARG A 14 7.56 -10.53 -16.17
CA ARG A 14 7.78 -9.09 -16.35
C ARG A 14 7.27 -8.27 -15.16
N ALA A 15 6.09 -8.58 -14.64
CA ALA A 15 5.51 -7.89 -13.50
C ALA A 15 6.32 -8.11 -12.20
N VAL A 16 6.86 -9.31 -11.99
CA VAL A 16 7.71 -9.62 -10.83
C VAL A 16 9.04 -8.88 -10.92
N ALA A 17 9.71 -8.91 -12.07
CA ALA A 17 10.98 -8.21 -12.27
C ALA A 17 10.83 -6.69 -12.08
N GLU A 18 9.73 -6.11 -12.60
CA GLU A 18 9.44 -4.70 -12.39
C GLU A 18 9.20 -4.37 -10.92
N ARG A 19 8.43 -5.20 -10.21
CA ARG A 19 8.20 -5.03 -8.78
C ARG A 19 9.52 -5.04 -8.00
N GLU A 20 10.41 -5.98 -8.27
CA GLU A 20 11.70 -6.09 -7.59
C GLU A 20 12.58 -4.85 -7.84
N ARG A 21 12.63 -4.37 -9.09
CA ARG A 21 13.35 -3.16 -9.47
C ARG A 21 12.86 -1.91 -8.74
N VAL A 22 11.55 -1.74 -8.63
CA VAL A 22 10.94 -0.60 -7.94
C VAL A 22 11.10 -0.73 -6.42
N ALA A 23 10.86 -1.93 -5.86
CA ALA A 23 10.97 -2.19 -4.43
C ALA A 23 12.38 -1.91 -3.89
N ALA A 24 13.42 -2.15 -4.68
CA ALA A 24 14.81 -1.82 -4.34
C ALA A 24 15.07 -0.31 -4.08
N ARG A 25 14.16 0.56 -4.51
CA ARG A 25 14.25 2.02 -4.32
C ARG A 25 13.37 2.53 -3.18
N VAL A 26 12.56 1.67 -2.58
CA VAL A 26 11.67 2.01 -1.47
C VAL A 26 12.43 1.82 -0.15
N ASP A 27 12.20 2.73 0.81
CA ASP A 27 12.71 2.55 2.17
C ASP A 27 12.38 1.16 2.72
N ALA A 28 13.38 0.48 3.29
CA ALA A 28 13.25 -0.90 3.74
C ALA A 28 12.18 -1.07 4.84
N GLY A 29 12.06 -0.08 5.74
CA GLY A 29 11.07 -0.10 6.81
C GLY A 29 9.64 0.10 6.31
N LEU A 30 9.45 0.99 5.34
CA LEU A 30 8.17 1.19 4.65
C LEU A 30 7.78 -0.06 3.83
N LEU A 31 8.71 -0.61 3.06
CA LEU A 31 8.49 -1.81 2.25
C LEU A 31 8.10 -3.00 3.13
N ALA A 32 8.80 -3.23 4.25
CA ALA A 32 8.47 -4.29 5.20
C ALA A 32 7.06 -4.13 5.79
N ARG A 33 6.63 -2.89 6.08
CA ARG A 33 5.26 -2.61 6.52
C ARG A 33 4.23 -2.92 5.44
N TYR A 34 4.46 -2.45 4.22
CA TYR A 34 3.61 -2.73 3.06
C TYR A 34 3.44 -4.24 2.82
N GLU A 35 4.54 -4.99 2.79
CA GLU A 35 4.53 -6.44 2.53
C GLU A 35 3.75 -7.23 3.60
N ARG A 36 3.87 -6.82 4.86
CA ARG A 36 3.11 -7.44 5.96
C ARG A 36 1.61 -7.28 5.75
N ILE A 37 1.16 -6.08 5.37
CA ILE A 37 -0.27 -5.80 5.15
C ILE A 37 -0.77 -6.51 3.88
N ARG A 38 0.03 -6.50 2.81
CA ARG A 38 -0.26 -7.15 1.52
C ARG A 38 -0.49 -8.66 1.65
N ARG A 39 0.19 -9.31 2.60
CA ARG A 39 0.01 -10.74 2.94
C ARG A 39 -1.18 -11.00 3.86
N GLY A 40 -1.74 -9.95 4.44
CA GLY A 40 -2.89 -10.02 5.33
C GLY A 40 -4.22 -10.10 4.58
N LYS A 41 -5.31 -9.76 5.29
CA LYS A 41 -6.69 -9.82 4.76
C LYS A 41 -7.13 -8.57 4.00
N ALA A 42 -6.38 -7.46 4.12
CA ALA A 42 -6.76 -6.21 3.47
C ALA A 42 -6.60 -6.33 1.94
N PRO A 43 -7.59 -5.90 1.13
CA PRO A 43 -7.49 -5.99 -0.33
C PRO A 43 -6.30 -5.21 -0.91
N LEU A 44 -5.98 -4.08 -0.31
CA LEU A 44 -4.80 -3.27 -0.62
C LEU A 44 -4.04 -2.96 0.68
N ALA A 45 -2.77 -2.58 0.56
CA ALA A 45 -1.97 -2.18 1.71
C ALA A 45 -1.96 -0.65 1.92
N LEU A 46 -2.33 0.11 0.89
CA LEU A 46 -2.30 1.58 0.84
C LEU A 46 -3.68 2.11 0.48
N TYR A 47 -4.17 3.08 1.25
CA TYR A 47 -5.44 3.77 1.04
C TYR A 47 -5.26 5.28 1.28
N PRO A 48 -5.99 6.14 0.55
CA PRO A 48 -6.01 7.55 0.88
C PRO A 48 -6.76 7.77 2.21
N LEU A 49 -6.50 8.90 2.86
CA LEU A 49 -7.46 9.43 3.84
C LEU A 49 -8.80 9.71 3.17
N HIS A 50 -9.89 9.41 3.87
CA HIS A 50 -11.25 9.73 3.47
C HIS A 50 -11.83 10.74 4.47
N GLY A 51 -11.75 12.03 4.13
CA GLY A 51 -12.07 13.09 5.09
C GLY A 51 -11.15 13.00 6.32
N ASP A 52 -11.73 12.76 7.49
CA ASP A 52 -10.99 12.55 8.73
C ASP A 52 -10.76 11.07 9.10
N ALA A 53 -11.16 10.14 8.21
CA ALA A 53 -11.17 8.71 8.45
C ALA A 53 -10.22 7.91 7.54
N CYS A 54 -9.98 6.66 7.92
CA CYS A 54 -9.24 5.69 7.13
C CYS A 54 -10.02 5.31 5.87
N GLY A 55 -9.40 5.38 4.68
CA GLY A 55 -10.05 4.99 3.42
C GLY A 55 -10.35 3.49 3.28
N HIS A 56 -9.90 2.63 4.21
CA HIS A 56 -10.24 1.21 4.23
C HIS A 56 -11.37 0.87 5.19
N CYS A 57 -11.19 1.18 6.48
CA CYS A 57 -12.11 0.76 7.53
C CYS A 57 -13.04 1.89 8.02
N PHE A 58 -12.91 3.09 7.46
CA PHE A 58 -13.70 4.28 7.80
C PHE A 58 -13.67 4.69 9.27
N THR A 59 -12.71 4.17 10.04
CA THR A 59 -12.46 4.62 11.41
C THR A 59 -11.75 5.97 11.39
N ALA A 60 -12.18 6.89 12.25
CA ALA A 60 -11.57 8.20 12.42
C ALA A 60 -10.07 8.07 12.73
N VAL A 61 -9.24 8.85 12.03
CA VAL A 61 -7.79 8.88 12.21
C VAL A 61 -7.44 9.99 13.19
N PRO A 62 -6.62 9.73 14.23
CA PRO A 62 -6.24 10.74 15.21
C PRO A 62 -5.67 12.00 14.57
N THR A 63 -6.05 13.18 15.09
CA THR A 63 -5.69 14.49 14.51
C THR A 63 -4.19 14.65 14.26
N GLN A 64 -3.32 14.16 15.15
CA GLN A 64 -1.87 14.25 14.99
C GLN A 64 -1.37 13.46 13.77
N ARG A 65 -1.80 12.21 13.60
CA ARG A 65 -1.47 11.38 12.43
C ARG A 65 -2.09 11.93 11.17
N ARG A 66 -3.36 12.35 11.24
CA ARG A 66 -4.05 12.99 10.11
C ARG A 66 -3.27 14.21 9.62
N ALA A 67 -2.81 15.08 10.51
CA ALA A 67 -2.00 16.25 10.16
C ALA A 67 -0.64 15.89 9.53
N LEU A 68 0.00 14.80 9.98
CA LEU A 68 1.22 14.25 9.35
C LEU A 68 0.98 13.77 7.92
N ILE A 69 -0.11 13.03 7.72
CA ILE A 69 -0.49 12.51 6.40
C ILE A 69 -0.85 13.66 5.46
N LEU A 70 -1.76 14.55 5.86
CA LEU A 70 -2.28 15.63 5.01
C LEU A 70 -1.20 16.61 4.55
N ARG A 71 -0.17 16.85 5.36
CA ARG A 71 0.96 17.71 4.96
C ARG A 71 2.02 16.99 4.11
N GLY A 72 1.79 15.72 3.78
CA GLY A 72 2.73 14.88 3.04
C GLY A 72 4.02 14.57 3.80
N ALA A 73 4.04 14.71 5.13
CA ALA A 73 5.25 14.50 5.91
C ALA A 73 5.59 13.02 6.10
N SER A 74 4.58 12.16 6.18
CA SER A 74 4.78 10.72 6.34
C SER A 74 3.58 9.90 5.88
N ILE A 75 3.86 8.65 5.49
CA ILE A 75 2.85 7.59 5.33
C ILE A 75 2.67 6.93 6.70
N GLU A 76 1.45 7.00 7.21
CA GLU A 76 1.12 6.52 8.55
C GLU A 76 0.25 5.28 8.52
N GLY A 77 0.34 4.44 9.55
CA GLY A 77 -0.60 3.32 9.70
C GLY A 77 -1.95 3.77 10.26
N CYS A 78 -3.04 3.17 9.81
CA CYS A 78 -4.32 3.23 10.53
C CYS A 78 -4.20 2.44 11.84
N GLU A 79 -4.51 3.07 12.98
CA GLU A 79 -4.43 2.41 14.29
C GLU A 79 -5.52 1.33 14.48
N ALA A 80 -6.60 1.38 13.69
CA ALA A 80 -7.71 0.43 13.79
C ALA A 80 -7.50 -0.83 12.93
N CYS A 81 -7.11 -0.68 11.65
CA CYS A 81 -7.01 -1.80 10.71
C CYS A 81 -5.59 -2.06 10.17
N GLY A 82 -4.62 -1.23 10.54
CA GLY A 82 -3.20 -1.44 10.22
C GLY A 82 -2.77 -1.13 8.79
N VAL A 83 -3.66 -0.72 7.88
CA VAL A 83 -3.28 -0.31 6.51
C VAL A 83 -2.47 0.98 6.52
N LEU A 84 -1.71 1.23 5.45
CA LEU A 84 -0.99 2.48 5.26
C LEU A 84 -1.90 3.55 4.67
N LEU A 85 -1.77 4.78 5.17
CA LEU A 85 -2.54 5.95 4.79
C LEU A 85 -1.64 7.02 4.16
N TYR A 86 -2.11 7.59 3.07
CA TYR A 86 -1.47 8.72 2.37
C TYR A 86 -2.49 9.86 2.15
N ALA A 87 -2.00 11.07 1.86
CA ALA A 87 -2.87 12.18 1.50
C ALA A 87 -3.44 11.97 0.10
N ALA A 88 -4.77 11.98 -0.05
CA ALA A 88 -5.37 12.14 -1.37
C ALA A 88 -4.95 13.50 -1.92
N GLU A 89 -4.51 13.53 -3.18
CA GLU A 89 -4.24 14.76 -3.93
C GLU A 89 -5.48 15.67 -4.01
#